data_AF-A0A1J5RZP8-F1
#
_entry.id   AF-A0A1J5RZP8-F1
#
_cell.length_a   1.000
_cell.length_b   1.000
_cell.length_c   1.000
_cell.angle_alpha   90.00
_cell.angle_beta   90.00
_cell.angle_gamma   90.00
#
_symmetry.space_group_name_H-M   'P 1'
#
loop_
_entity.id
_entity.type
_entity.pdbx_description
1 polymer ?
#
loop_
_entity_poly.entity_id
_entity_poly.type
_entity_poly.pdbx_seq_one_letter_code
_entity_poly.pdbx_strand_id
1 'polypeptide(L)'
;MNPSALLADLRASGFTIQPDGDTLIVSPASRLTDDLREAIRQAKPGLMALLWAENLREHFEERAAILECDGGLSRNEAEANARASTGLLARNLGLPWRALREALGDPDLPDTLTPVDAAPYGLPHWCVSPTGRAMRQGVFRHDQGTA
;
A
#
# COMPACT_ATOMS: atom_id res chain seq x y z
N MET A 1 15.74 19.12 1.52
CA MET A 1 14.99 18.85 0.27
C MET A 1 13.71 18.10 0.63
N ASN A 2 12.58 18.38 -0.02
CA ASN A 2 11.33 17.63 0.20
C ASN A 2 11.49 16.20 -0.35
N PRO A 3 11.08 15.13 0.37
CA PRO A 3 11.14 13.75 -0.13
C PRO A 3 10.53 13.52 -1.52
N SER A 4 9.42 14.19 -1.85
CA SER A 4 8.77 14.06 -3.17
C SER A 4 9.64 14.65 -4.29
N ALA A 5 10.25 15.82 -4.05
CA ALA A 5 11.18 16.43 -4.98
C ALA A 5 12.42 15.56 -5.18
N LEU A 6 13.01 15.03 -4.10
CA LEU A 6 14.14 14.12 -4.18
C LEU A 6 13.82 12.84 -4.98
N LEU A 7 12.64 12.25 -4.75
CA LEU A 7 12.21 11.06 -5.50
C LEU A 7 12.08 11.36 -7.00
N ALA A 8 11.49 12.50 -7.34
CA ALA A 8 11.37 12.95 -8.73
C ALA A 8 12.76 13.18 -9.38
N ASP A 9 13.67 13.85 -8.68
CA ASP A 9 15.02 14.13 -9.17
C ASP A 9 15.83 12.85 -9.39
N LEU A 10 15.74 11.89 -8.46
CA LEU A 10 16.40 10.58 -8.58
C LEU A 10 15.87 9.82 -9.80
N ARG A 11 14.55 9.78 -10.00
CA ARG A 11 13.92 9.14 -11.16
C ARG A 11 14.30 9.82 -12.47
N ALA A 12 14.26 11.15 -12.52
CA ALA A 12 14.68 11.94 -13.68
C ALA A 12 16.16 11.72 -14.02
N SER A 13 16.99 11.46 -13.01
CA SER A 13 18.41 11.10 -13.17
C SER A 13 18.63 9.64 -13.60
N GLY A 14 17.56 8.86 -13.81
CA GLY A 14 17.61 7.47 -14.25
C GLY A 14 17.87 6.47 -13.13
N PHE A 15 17.59 6.81 -11.88
CA PHE A 15 17.57 5.85 -10.78
C PHE A 15 16.19 5.18 -10.66
N THR A 16 16.20 3.87 -10.47
CA THR A 16 15.08 3.11 -9.93
C THR A 16 15.25 3.03 -8.42
N ILE A 17 14.18 3.32 -7.69
CA ILE A 17 14.15 3.29 -6.23
C ILE A 17 12.91 2.52 -5.81
N GLN A 18 13.08 1.55 -4.94
CA GLN A 18 12.02 0.66 -4.45
C GLN A 18 12.18 0.45 -2.94
N PRO A 19 11.07 0.28 -2.20
CA PRO A 19 11.11 -0.14 -0.81
C PRO A 19 11.38 -1.65 -0.74
N ASP A 20 12.15 -2.07 0.26
CA ASP A 20 12.36 -3.48 0.60
C ASP A 20 12.35 -3.63 2.12
N GLY A 21 11.20 -4.04 2.65
CA GLY A 21 10.93 -4.01 4.10
C GLY A 21 11.10 -2.60 4.67
N ASP A 22 12.08 -2.43 5.55
CA ASP A 22 12.46 -1.14 6.15
C ASP A 22 13.62 -0.45 5.41
N THR A 23 14.10 -1.01 4.31
CA THR A 23 15.24 -0.52 3.52
C THR A 23 14.80 0.03 2.15
N LEU A 24 15.75 0.68 1.46
CA LEU A 24 15.58 1.18 0.10
C LEU A 24 16.58 0.51 -0.83
N ILE A 25 16.10 -0.08 -1.91
CA ILE A 25 16.92 -0.55 -3.02
C ILE A 25 17.00 0.58 -4.05
N VAL A 26 18.23 0.92 -4.46
CA VAL A 26 18.49 1.99 -5.42
C VAL A 26 19.41 1.47 -6.52
N SER A 27 18.98 1.60 -7.78
CA SER A 27 19.69 1.11 -8.96
C SER A 27 19.76 2.20 -10.04
N PRO A 28 20.90 2.38 -10.74
CA PRO A 28 22.18 1.67 -10.57
C PRO A 28 22.98 2.21 -9.37
N ALA A 29 23.42 1.33 -8.47
CA ALA A 29 24.17 1.72 -7.28
C ALA A 29 25.54 2.35 -7.59
N SER A 30 26.14 2.06 -8.75
CA SER A 30 27.42 2.61 -9.19
C SER A 30 27.40 4.13 -9.42
N ARG A 31 26.21 4.72 -9.60
CA ARG A 31 26.03 6.16 -9.81
C ARG A 31 25.69 6.93 -8.52
N LEU A 32 25.54 6.24 -7.38
CA LEU A 32 25.26 6.88 -6.10
C LEU A 32 26.51 7.53 -5.51
N THR A 33 26.58 8.85 -5.60
CA THR A 33 27.56 9.67 -4.89
C THR A 33 27.26 9.71 -3.38
N ASP A 34 28.23 10.13 -2.59
CA ASP A 34 28.06 10.25 -1.14
C ASP A 34 26.99 11.29 -0.76
N ASP A 35 26.94 12.41 -1.50
CA ASP A 35 25.90 13.43 -1.32
C ASP A 35 24.49 12.88 -1.59
N LEU A 36 24.32 12.05 -2.63
CA LEU A 36 23.05 11.39 -2.92
C LEU A 36 22.68 10.38 -1.82
N ARG A 37 23.66 9.63 -1.30
CA ARG A 37 23.43 8.71 -0.18
C ARG A 37 22.96 9.45 1.06
N GLU A 38 23.58 10.59 1.39
CA GLU A 38 23.13 11.40 2.52
C GLU A 38 21.76 12.01 2.30
N ALA A 39 21.48 12.56 1.11
CA ALA A 39 20.15 13.08 0.79
C ALA A 39 19.06 12.00 0.94
N ILE A 40 19.31 10.79 0.42
CA ILE A 40 18.39 9.64 0.54
C ILE A 40 18.24 9.26 2.01
N ARG A 41 19.31 9.19 2.80
CA ARG A 41 19.26 8.81 4.21
C ARG A 41 18.43 9.81 5.03
N GLN A 42 18.65 11.11 4.82
CA GLN A 42 17.89 12.17 5.50
C GLN A 42 16.40 12.15 5.12
N ALA A 43 16.08 11.81 3.87
CA ALA A 43 14.71 11.75 3.38
C ALA A 43 14.04 10.38 3.52
N LYS A 44 14.76 9.35 3.99
CA LYS A 44 14.35 7.94 3.94
C LYS A 44 12.91 7.70 4.42
N PRO A 45 12.46 8.19 5.60
CA PRO A 45 11.10 7.92 6.05
C PRO A 45 10.02 8.49 5.11
N GLY A 46 10.27 9.65 4.51
CA GLY A 46 9.36 10.25 3.54
C GLY A 46 9.38 9.53 2.20
N LEU A 47 10.56 9.10 1.73
CA LEU A 47 10.68 8.27 0.53
C LEU A 47 9.94 6.94 0.69
N MET A 48 10.11 6.27 1.84
CA MET A 48 9.39 5.04 2.17
C MET A 48 7.87 5.24 2.12
N ALA A 49 7.36 6.32 2.70
CA ALA A 49 5.92 6.61 2.66
C ALA A 49 5.39 6.79 1.23
N LEU A 50 6.12 7.52 0.38
CA LEU A 50 5.75 7.75 -1.02
C LEU A 50 5.79 6.46 -1.86
N LEU A 51 6.85 5.67 -1.71
CA LEU A 51 7.04 4.43 -2.45
C LEU A 51 6.01 3.36 -2.04
N TRP A 52 5.72 3.24 -0.74
CA TRP A 52 4.66 2.37 -0.28
C TRP A 52 3.27 2.86 -0.70
N ALA A 53 3.06 4.18 -0.80
CA ALA A 53 1.82 4.72 -1.35
C ALA A 53 1.59 4.29 -2.80
N GLU A 54 2.63 4.26 -3.62
CA GLU A 54 2.55 3.76 -5.00
C GLU A 54 2.18 2.28 -5.06
N ASN A 55 2.84 1.43 -4.24
CA ASN A 55 2.52 0.00 -4.14
C ASN A 55 1.08 -0.24 -3.66
N LEU A 56 0.62 0.52 -2.66
CA LEU A 56 -0.76 0.42 -2.16
C LEU A 56 -1.79 0.89 -3.18
N ARG A 57 -1.46 1.90 -4.00
CA ARG A 57 -2.33 2.37 -5.08
C ARG A 57 -2.47 1.33 -6.18
N GLU A 58 -1.36 0.73 -6.61
CA GLU A 58 -1.37 -0.38 -7.58
C GLU A 58 -2.20 -1.56 -7.06
N HIS A 59 -2.00 -1.94 -5.79
CA HIS A 59 -2.84 -2.96 -5.14
C HIS A 59 -4.31 -2.55 -5.15
N PHE A 60 -4.66 -1.33 -4.73
CA PHE A 60 -6.06 -0.86 -4.76
C PHE A 60 -6.68 -0.96 -6.16
N GLU A 61 -5.99 -0.47 -7.19
CA GLU A 61 -6.46 -0.46 -8.58
C GLU A 61 -6.64 -1.88 -9.13
N GLU A 62 -5.68 -2.78 -8.91
CA GLU A 62 -5.77 -4.17 -9.32
C GLU A 62 -6.93 -4.89 -8.61
N ARG A 63 -7.05 -4.71 -7.29
CA ARG A 63 -8.12 -5.34 -6.50
C ARG A 63 -9.50 -4.85 -6.94
N ALA A 64 -9.65 -3.56 -7.21
CA ALA A 64 -10.91 -3.00 -7.72
C ALA A 64 -11.24 -3.59 -9.11
N ALA A 65 -10.26 -3.62 -10.01
CA ALA A 65 -10.45 -4.15 -11.37
C ALA A 65 -10.85 -5.63 -11.38
N ILE A 66 -10.18 -6.47 -10.58
CA ILE A 66 -10.51 -7.90 -10.50
C ILE A 66 -11.94 -8.10 -9.97
N LEU A 67 -12.33 -7.35 -8.94
CA LEU A 67 -13.67 -7.50 -8.34
C LEU A 67 -14.79 -6.97 -9.25
N GLU A 68 -14.53 -5.92 -10.02
CA GLU A 68 -15.46 -5.41 -11.04
C GLU A 68 -15.60 -6.43 -12.19
N CYS A 69 -14.49 -6.87 -12.78
CA CYS A 69 -14.49 -7.71 -13.98
C CYS A 69 -14.79 -9.19 -13.70
N ASP A 70 -14.05 -9.80 -12.78
CA ASP A 70 -14.13 -11.24 -12.50
C ASP A 70 -15.11 -11.55 -11.36
N GLY A 71 -15.26 -10.61 -10.42
CA GLY A 71 -16.18 -10.71 -9.29
C GLY A 71 -17.63 -10.32 -9.63
N GLY A 72 -17.85 -9.62 -10.75
CA GLY A 72 -19.16 -9.13 -11.17
C GLY A 72 -19.76 -8.09 -10.24
N LEU A 73 -18.95 -7.43 -9.40
CA LEU A 73 -19.41 -6.35 -8.53
C LEU A 73 -19.60 -5.05 -9.32
N SER A 74 -20.46 -4.17 -8.82
CA SER A 74 -20.43 -2.78 -9.29
C SER A 74 -19.10 -2.12 -8.94
N ARG A 75 -18.67 -1.11 -9.72
CA ARG A 75 -17.46 -0.33 -9.42
C ARG A 75 -17.41 0.14 -7.97
N ASN A 76 -18.52 0.68 -7.47
CA ASN A 76 -18.59 1.18 -6.09
C ASN A 76 -18.35 0.08 -5.05
N GLU A 77 -18.93 -1.11 -5.26
CA GLU A 77 -18.73 -2.26 -4.35
C GLU A 77 -17.30 -2.82 -4.46
N ALA A 78 -16.76 -2.88 -5.68
CA ALA A 78 -15.40 -3.31 -5.95
C ALA A 78 -14.37 -2.39 -5.27
N GLU A 79 -14.50 -1.07 -5.46
CA GLU A 79 -13.64 -0.06 -4.84
C GLU A 79 -13.78 -0.06 -3.31
N ALA A 80 -14.99 -0.17 -2.77
CA ALA A 80 -15.19 -0.24 -1.31
C ALA A 80 -14.46 -1.45 -0.70
N ASN A 81 -14.57 -2.62 -1.34
CA ASN A 81 -13.85 -3.81 -0.89
C ASN A 81 -12.33 -3.68 -1.11
N ALA A 82 -11.89 -3.05 -2.21
CA ALA A 82 -10.48 -2.79 -2.48
C ALA A 82 -9.87 -1.83 -1.44
N ARG A 83 -10.59 -0.79 -1.01
CA ARG A 83 -10.17 0.09 0.11
C ARG A 83 -9.95 -0.70 1.39
N ALA A 84 -10.91 -1.55 1.78
CA ALA A 84 -10.79 -2.42 2.95
C ALA A 84 -9.60 -3.40 2.83
N SER A 85 -9.43 -4.03 1.67
CA SER A 85 -8.30 -4.92 1.43
C SER A 85 -6.95 -4.19 1.47
N THR A 86 -6.88 -2.96 0.95
CA THR A 86 -5.65 -2.14 0.91
C THR A 86 -5.28 -1.63 2.30
N GLY A 87 -6.26 -1.16 3.08
CA GLY A 87 -6.04 -0.77 4.47
C GLY A 87 -5.58 -1.94 5.34
N LEU A 88 -6.16 -3.14 5.14
CA LEU A 88 -5.73 -4.35 5.83
C LEU A 88 -4.31 -4.78 5.45
N LEU A 89 -3.94 -4.68 4.16
CA LEU A 89 -2.57 -4.94 3.70
C LEU A 89 -1.58 -3.97 4.37
N ALA A 90 -1.88 -2.67 4.35
CA ALA A 90 -1.05 -1.65 4.98
C ALA A 90 -0.84 -1.92 6.48
N ARG A 91 -1.90 -2.29 7.20
CA ARG A 91 -1.81 -2.73 8.60
C ARG A 91 -0.90 -3.95 8.76
N ASN A 92 -1.12 -5.00 7.98
CA ASN A 92 -0.38 -6.26 8.14
C ASN A 92 1.12 -6.12 7.84
N LEU A 93 1.47 -5.22 6.91
CA LEU A 93 2.85 -4.89 6.57
C LEU A 93 3.45 -3.81 7.49
N GLY A 94 2.68 -3.26 8.43
CA GLY A 94 3.15 -2.20 9.33
C GLY A 94 3.52 -0.91 8.59
N LEU A 95 2.86 -0.61 7.47
CA LEU A 95 3.18 0.55 6.64
C LEU A 95 2.73 1.85 7.32
N PRO A 96 3.35 2.99 6.99
CA PRO A 96 2.96 4.27 7.56
C PRO A 96 1.52 4.68 7.20
N TRP A 97 0.79 5.30 8.12
CA TRP A 97 -0.52 5.90 7.82
C TRP A 97 -0.47 6.87 6.64
N ARG A 98 0.59 7.69 6.54
CA ARG A 98 0.83 8.57 5.40
C ARG A 98 0.85 7.82 4.08
N ALA A 99 1.44 6.62 4.01
CA ALA A 99 1.47 5.84 2.77
C ALA A 99 0.04 5.45 2.34
N LEU A 100 -0.78 4.99 3.28
CA LEU A 100 -2.18 4.63 3.00
C LEU A 100 -3.03 5.86 2.61
N ARG A 101 -2.84 6.98 3.31
CA ARG A 101 -3.47 8.28 3.01
C ARG A 101 -3.19 8.71 1.57
N GLU A 102 -1.92 8.74 1.18
CA GLU A 102 -1.46 9.14 -0.15
C GLU A 102 -1.87 8.14 -1.25
N ALA A 103 -1.96 6.85 -0.92
CA ALA A 103 -2.40 5.82 -1.86
C ALA A 103 -3.87 5.99 -2.25
N LEU A 104 -4.74 6.18 -1.26
CA LEU A 104 -6.19 6.24 -1.42
C LEU A 104 -6.73 7.66 -1.63
N GLY A 105 -5.90 8.69 -1.47
CA GLY A 105 -6.33 10.09 -1.54
C GLY A 105 -7.36 10.45 -0.48
N ASP A 106 -7.33 9.79 0.67
CA ASP A 106 -8.35 9.92 1.72
C ASP A 106 -7.92 10.94 2.77
N PRO A 107 -8.55 12.14 2.81
CA PRO A 107 -8.14 13.21 3.71
C PRO A 107 -8.49 12.95 5.19
N ASP A 108 -9.28 11.92 5.50
CA ASP A 108 -9.67 11.58 6.87
C ASP A 108 -8.66 10.63 7.55
N LEU A 109 -7.75 10.02 6.77
CA LEU A 109 -6.70 9.17 7.33
C LEU A 109 -5.58 9.97 8.01
N PRO A 110 -4.95 9.49 9.09
CA PRO A 110 -3.83 10.18 9.73
C PRO A 110 -2.67 10.50 8.76
N ASP A 111 -2.15 11.72 8.80
CA ASP A 111 -0.91 12.10 8.10
C ASP A 111 0.30 11.92 9.04
N THR A 112 0.69 10.66 9.28
CA THR A 112 1.77 10.30 10.20
C THR A 112 2.63 9.17 9.64
N LEU A 113 3.89 9.12 10.08
CA LEU A 113 4.82 8.04 9.75
C LEU A 113 4.68 6.81 10.67
N THR A 114 3.79 6.86 11.67
CA THR A 114 3.51 5.72 12.53
C THR A 114 2.81 4.60 11.75
N PRO A 115 3.03 3.32 12.12
CA PRO A 115 2.39 2.20 11.46
C PRO A 115 0.86 2.27 11.52
N VAL A 116 0.21 1.80 10.46
CA VAL A 116 -1.23 1.51 10.45
C VAL A 116 -1.49 0.40 11.46
N ASP A 117 -2.22 0.73 12.52
CA ASP A 117 -2.53 -0.17 13.64
C ASP A 117 -4.01 -0.59 13.69
N ALA A 118 -4.85 -0.01 12.82
CA ALA A 118 -6.27 -0.29 12.71
C ALA A 118 -6.69 -0.69 11.28
N ALA A 119 -7.93 -1.16 11.12
CA ALA A 119 -8.56 -1.40 9.82
C ALA A 119 -9.55 -0.26 9.52
N PRO A 120 -9.11 0.86 8.90
CA PRO A 120 -9.92 2.08 8.80
C PRO A 120 -11.20 1.92 7.99
N TYR A 121 -11.27 0.90 7.13
CA TYR A 121 -12.44 0.59 6.30
C TYR A 121 -13.09 -0.75 6.65
N GLY A 122 -12.79 -1.29 7.84
CA GLY A 122 -13.23 -2.62 8.24
C GLY A 122 -12.51 -3.76 7.50
N LEU A 123 -13.08 -4.96 7.57
CA LEU A 123 -12.53 -6.15 6.92
C LEU A 123 -13.11 -6.31 5.50
N PRO A 124 -12.31 -6.73 4.51
CA PRO A 124 -12.82 -7.00 3.17
C PRO A 124 -13.79 -8.19 3.19
N HIS A 125 -14.92 -8.06 2.49
CA HIS A 125 -15.92 -9.11 2.33
C HIS A 125 -15.61 -10.05 1.15
N TRP A 126 -14.72 -9.64 0.26
CA TRP A 126 -14.27 -10.41 -0.89
C TRP A 126 -12.75 -10.58 -0.88
N CYS A 127 -12.29 -11.77 -1.23
CA CYS A 127 -10.89 -12.08 -1.47
C CYS A 127 -10.70 -12.67 -2.88
N VAL A 128 -9.46 -12.79 -3.33
CA VAL A 128 -9.10 -13.59 -4.50
C VAL A 128 -8.35 -14.82 -4.02
N SER A 129 -8.77 -15.99 -4.51
CA SER A 129 -8.12 -17.26 -4.21
C SER A 129 -6.71 -17.32 -4.81
N PRO A 130 -5.86 -18.27 -4.36
CA PRO A 130 -4.59 -18.55 -5.03
C PRO A 130 -4.73 -18.93 -6.52
N THR A 131 -5.92 -19.35 -6.95
CA THR A 131 -6.25 -19.67 -8.34
C THR A 131 -6.82 -18.48 -9.12
N GLY A 132 -6.77 -17.27 -8.56
CA GLY A 132 -7.23 -16.05 -9.22
C GLY A 132 -8.74 -15.82 -9.17
N ARG A 133 -9.50 -16.64 -8.44
CA ARG A 133 -10.97 -16.52 -8.40
C ARG A 133 -11.41 -15.53 -7.31
N ALA A 134 -12.23 -14.56 -7.68
CA ALA A 134 -12.95 -13.72 -6.72
C ALA A 134 -13.97 -14.55 -5.93
N MET A 135 -13.90 -14.47 -4.60
CA MET A 135 -14.77 -15.23 -3.70
C MET A 135 -15.20 -14.37 -2.51
N ARG A 136 -16.48 -14.52 -2.12
CA ARG A 136 -16.99 -13.89 -0.91
C ARG A 136 -16.43 -14.62 0.31
N GLN A 137 -15.88 -13.86 1.25
CA GLN A 137 -15.43 -14.39 2.53
C GLN A 137 -16.63 -14.79 3.38
N GLY A 138 -16.57 -15.99 3.95
CA GLY A 138 -17.58 -16.49 4.89
C GLY A 138 -17.39 -15.89 6.29
N VAL A 139 -18.41 -16.02 7.13
CA VAL A 139 -18.31 -15.77 8.57
C VAL A 139 -17.95 -17.09 9.25
N PHE A 140 -16.77 -17.19 9.85
CA PHE A 140 -16.47 -18.31 10.72
C PHE A 140 -17.28 -18.15 12.01
N ARG A 141 -18.31 -18.98 12.19
CA ARG A 141 -19.00 -19.11 13.46
C ARG A 141 -18.28 -20.21 14.23
N HIS A 142 -17.68 -19.86 15.35
CA HIS A 142 -17.36 -20.84 16.38
C HIS A 142 -18.71 -21.36 16.85
N ASP A 143 -19.21 -22.46 16.30
CA ASP A 143 -20.35 -23.13 16.89
C ASP A 143 -19.94 -23.45 18.33
N GLN A 144 -20.55 -22.73 19.27
CA GLN A 144 -20.60 -23.12 20.67
C GLN A 144 -21.32 -24.46 20.63
N GLY A 145 -20.56 -25.56 20.72
CA GLY A 145 -21.12 -26.89 20.88
C GLY A 145 -22.05 -26.88 22.09
N THR A 146 -23.34 -26.79 21.84
CA THR A 146 -24.38 -27.03 22.84
C THR A 146 -24.66 -28.53 22.87
N ALA A 147 -24.08 -29.21 23.87
CA ALA A 147 -24.75 -30.07 24.86
C ALA A 147 -23.72 -30.97 25.54
#